data_AF-A0A151SU40-F1
#
_entry.id   AF-A0A151SU40-F1
#
_cell.length_a   1.000
_cell.length_b   1.000
_cell.length_c   1.000
_cell.angle_alpha   90.00
_cell.angle_beta   90.00
_cell.angle_gamma   90.00
#
_symmetry.space_group_name_H-M   'P 1'
#
loop_
_entity.id
_entity.type
_entity.pdbx_description
1 polymer ?
#
loop_
_entity_poly.entity_id
_entity_poly.type
_entity_poly.pdbx_seq_one_letter_code
_entity_poly.pdbx_strand_id
1 'polypeptide(L)'
;MSQLGLILQESMGSEREARTILGLLTDPMEGAQRRSVSLMRLLEETENAEKGGGEVGNDSVCCVCMGKKKGAAFIPCGHTFCRVCSRELWLKRGTCPLCNRSILDILHIF
;
A
#
# COMPACT_ATOMS: atom_id res chain seq x y z
N MET A 1 55.13 -27.99 14.17
CA MET A 1 53.72 -28.25 14.59
C MET A 1 53.62 -27.73 16.01
N SER A 2 52.97 -26.65 16.39
CA SER A 2 51.88 -25.86 15.83
C SER A 2 52.04 -24.44 16.39
N GLN A 3 52.05 -23.41 15.54
CA GLN A 3 51.90 -22.02 15.96
C GLN A 3 50.42 -21.68 15.84
N LEU A 4 49.72 -21.45 16.95
CA LEU A 4 48.41 -20.79 16.98
C LEU A 4 48.07 -20.41 18.43
N GLY A 5 47.84 -19.12 18.67
CA GLY A 5 47.33 -18.62 19.95
C GLY A 5 47.57 -17.11 20.11
N LEU A 6 46.64 -16.31 19.58
CA LEU A 6 46.66 -14.85 19.56
C LEU A 6 46.66 -14.23 20.97
N ILE A 7 47.43 -13.16 21.12
CA ILE A 7 47.39 -12.17 22.21
C ILE A 7 46.79 -10.90 21.62
N LEU A 8 45.86 -10.25 22.34
CA LEU A 8 45.55 -8.80 22.39
C LEU A 8 44.26 -8.67 23.25
N GLN A 9 44.37 -8.52 24.57
CA GLN A 9 44.62 -7.28 25.32
C GLN A 9 43.48 -6.25 25.17
N GLU A 10 42.77 -6.08 26.28
CA GLU A 10 41.60 -5.24 26.49
C GLU A 10 41.95 -3.77 26.77
N SER A 11 40.99 -2.89 26.44
CA SER A 11 40.54 -1.72 27.21
C SER A 11 41.52 -0.57 27.48
N MET A 12 41.54 0.39 26.54
CA MET A 12 41.69 1.82 26.87
C MET A 12 40.52 2.59 26.24
N GLY A 13 39.82 3.36 27.08
CA GLY A 13 38.58 4.04 26.76
C GLY A 13 38.69 5.03 25.61
N SER A 14 37.75 4.90 24.67
CA SER A 14 37.36 5.97 23.76
C SER A 14 35.85 6.17 23.93
N GLU A 15 35.51 7.03 24.89
CA GLU A 15 34.37 7.92 24.81
C GLU A 15 34.22 8.46 23.39
N ARG A 16 33.14 8.04 22.71
CA ARG A 16 32.52 8.65 21.53
C ARG A 16 31.19 7.94 21.25
N GLU A 17 30.18 8.46 21.93
CA GLU A 17 28.77 8.54 21.54
C GLU A 17 28.43 7.93 20.15
N ALA A 18 27.77 6.77 20.16
CA ALA A 18 27.12 6.22 18.96
C ALA A 18 25.84 5.46 19.34
N ARG A 19 24.78 6.25 19.60
CA ARG A 19 23.36 5.99 19.30
C ARG A 19 22.94 4.50 19.29
N THR A 20 22.48 4.01 20.44
CA THR A 20 21.86 2.69 20.58
C THR A 20 20.54 2.63 19.79
N ILE A 21 20.34 1.55 19.02
CA ILE A 21 19.11 1.25 18.25
C ILE A 21 17.87 1.06 19.15
N LEU A 22 18.04 1.01 20.48
CA LEU A 22 16.99 0.80 21.47
C LEU A 22 16.25 2.09 21.88
N GLY A 23 16.12 3.06 20.96
CA GLY A 23 15.41 4.33 21.19
C GLY A 23 14.19 4.57 20.30
N LEU A 24 13.78 3.59 19.49
CA LEU A 24 12.76 3.80 18.44
C LEU A 24 11.39 3.17 18.74
N LEU A 25 11.19 2.51 19.87
CA LEU A 25 9.98 1.71 20.11
C LEU A 25 9.34 1.98 21.48
N THR A 26 9.14 3.23 21.85
CA THR A 26 8.18 3.56 22.92
C THR A 26 7.55 4.91 22.64
N ASP A 27 6.48 4.93 21.85
CA ASP A 27 5.42 5.92 22.04
C ASP A 27 4.05 5.30 21.71
N PRO A 28 3.09 5.35 22.64
CA PRO A 28 1.76 4.78 22.50
C PRO A 28 0.84 5.62 21.59
N MET A 29 -0.07 4.92 20.90
CA MET A 29 -1.21 5.49 20.19
C MET A 29 -2.24 6.03 21.19
N GLU A 30 -2.49 7.34 21.21
CA GLU A 30 -3.68 7.92 21.87
C GLU A 30 -4.15 9.19 21.12
N GLY A 31 -5.45 9.26 20.82
CA GLY A 31 -6.18 10.53 20.93
C GLY A 31 -6.43 11.35 19.66
N ALA A 32 -7.71 11.46 19.31
CA ALA A 32 -8.26 12.31 18.26
C ALA A 32 -7.98 13.81 18.45
N GLN A 33 -7.73 14.53 17.35
CA GLN A 33 -8.05 15.96 17.27
C GLN A 33 -8.69 16.30 15.91
N ARG A 34 -9.95 16.72 15.99
CA ARG A 34 -10.78 17.27 14.91
C ARG A 34 -10.03 18.39 14.19
N ARG A 35 -9.79 18.22 12.89
CA ARG A 35 -9.38 19.34 12.02
C ARG A 35 -10.64 20.08 11.56
N SER A 36 -10.97 21.16 12.27
CA SER A 36 -11.83 22.22 11.75
C SER A 36 -11.06 22.96 10.65
N VAL A 37 -11.30 22.62 9.38
CA VAL A 37 -10.90 23.47 8.27
C VAL A 37 -12.12 24.24 7.80
N SER A 38 -11.99 25.55 7.91
CA SER A 38 -13.01 26.55 7.62
C SER A 38 -13.43 26.51 6.15
N LEU A 39 -14.69 26.91 5.96
CA LEU A 39 -15.40 27.14 4.71
C LEU A 39 -14.59 27.99 3.70
N MET A 40 -14.67 27.61 2.41
CA MET A 40 -14.30 28.32 1.17
C MET A 40 -12.95 28.01 0.47
N ARG A 41 -12.99 27.06 -0.49
CA ARG A 41 -12.29 27.00 -1.81
C ARG A 41 -12.32 25.52 -2.27
N LEU A 42 -12.85 25.07 -3.40
CA LEU A 42 -12.95 25.61 -4.76
C LEU A 42 -14.11 24.89 -5.48
N LEU A 43 -14.85 25.65 -6.28
CA LEU A 43 -15.56 25.10 -7.44
C LEU A 43 -14.48 24.67 -8.44
N GLU A 44 -14.51 23.41 -8.87
CA GLU A 44 -14.23 23.02 -10.24
C GLU A 44 -14.78 21.61 -10.42
N GLU A 45 -15.84 21.55 -11.21
CA GLU A 45 -16.55 20.34 -11.58
C GLU A 45 -15.58 19.30 -12.14
N THR A 46 -15.57 18.12 -11.54
CA THR A 46 -15.34 16.89 -12.31
C THR A 46 -16.62 16.07 -12.24
N GLU A 47 -17.67 16.64 -12.82
CA GLU A 47 -18.76 15.87 -13.39
C GLU A 47 -18.17 14.92 -14.44
N ASN A 48 -17.78 13.73 -14.00
CA ASN A 48 -17.67 12.60 -14.90
C ASN A 48 -18.40 11.39 -14.31
N ALA A 49 -19.67 11.64 -13.95
CA ALA A 49 -20.66 10.61 -13.78
C ALA A 49 -21.32 10.39 -15.15
N GLU A 50 -20.64 9.65 -16.03
CA GLU A 50 -21.21 9.28 -17.31
C GLU A 50 -22.49 8.46 -17.09
N LYS A 51 -23.56 8.98 -17.68
CA LYS A 51 -24.87 8.37 -17.87
C LYS A 51 -24.78 6.89 -18.27
N GLY A 52 -25.71 6.10 -17.74
CA GLY A 52 -26.02 4.78 -18.28
C GLY A 52 -27.09 4.08 -17.46
N GLY A 53 -28.35 4.51 -17.61
CA GLY A 53 -29.49 3.65 -17.28
C GLY A 53 -29.45 2.42 -18.19
N GLY A 54 -29.52 1.24 -17.60
CA GLY A 54 -29.49 -0.04 -18.30
C GLY A 54 -29.24 -1.16 -17.31
N GLU A 55 -30.31 -1.86 -16.94
CA GLU A 55 -30.34 -3.03 -16.06
C GLU A 55 -29.66 -4.24 -16.73
N VAL A 56 -28.34 -4.20 -16.92
CA VAL A 56 -27.58 -5.31 -17.51
C VAL A 56 -26.26 -5.48 -16.78
N GLY A 57 -26.26 -6.37 -15.77
CA GLY A 57 -25.07 -6.98 -15.20
C GLY A 57 -24.11 -6.02 -14.46
N ASN A 58 -24.13 -6.07 -13.13
CA ASN A 58 -23.11 -5.49 -12.24
C ASN A 58 -21.68 -6.01 -12.50
N ASP A 59 -21.49 -6.87 -13.50
CA ASP A 59 -20.23 -7.49 -13.89
C ASP A 59 -19.29 -6.55 -14.65
N SER A 60 -19.74 -5.38 -15.10
CA SER A 60 -18.89 -4.44 -15.88
C SER A 60 -18.13 -3.42 -15.02
N VAL A 61 -18.59 -3.17 -13.80
CA VAL A 61 -18.01 -2.19 -12.87
C VAL A 61 -17.09 -2.84 -11.84
N CYS A 62 -16.08 -2.10 -11.38
CA CYS A 62 -15.14 -2.55 -10.38
C CYS A 62 -15.83 -2.69 -9.01
N CYS A 63 -15.80 -3.89 -8.43
CA CYS A 63 -16.42 -4.15 -7.12
C CYS A 63 -15.75 -3.44 -5.93
N VAL A 64 -14.55 -2.88 -6.11
CA VAL A 64 -13.80 -2.20 -5.04
C VAL A 64 -14.21 -0.74 -4.90
N CYS A 65 -14.36 -0.03 -6.02
CA CYS A 65 -14.71 1.39 -6.01
C CYS A 65 -16.14 1.69 -6.48
N MET A 66 -16.81 0.71 -7.08
CA MET A 66 -18.18 0.80 -7.59
C MET A 66 -18.45 1.95 -8.58
N GLY A 67 -17.41 2.66 -9.05
CA GLY A 67 -17.57 3.84 -9.92
C GLY A 67 -16.82 3.78 -11.24
N LYS A 68 -15.85 2.87 -11.41
CA LYS A 68 -15.07 2.73 -12.65
C LYS A 68 -15.27 1.36 -13.29
N LYS A 69 -15.25 1.32 -14.62
CA LYS A 69 -15.26 0.06 -15.39
C LYS A 69 -14.02 -0.77 -15.10
N LYS A 70 -14.16 -2.09 -15.21
CA LYS A 70 -13.03 -3.03 -15.16
C LYS A 70 -12.09 -2.77 -16.35
N GLY A 71 -10.78 -2.78 -16.12
CA GLY A 71 -9.77 -2.47 -17.15
C GLY A 71 -8.40 -3.10 -16.89
N ALA A 72 -8.26 -3.87 -15.82
CA ALA A 72 -7.06 -4.62 -15.50
C ALA A 72 -7.42 -5.98 -14.89
N ALA A 73 -6.61 -6.99 -15.15
CA ALA A 73 -6.75 -8.35 -14.63
C ALA A 73 -5.49 -8.76 -13.86
N PHE A 74 -5.65 -9.48 -12.76
CA PHE A 74 -4.52 -10.01 -12.01
C PHE A 74 -4.02 -11.34 -12.57
N ILE A 75 -2.73 -11.46 -12.81
CA ILE A 75 -2.08 -12.72 -13.15
C ILE A 75 -1.60 -13.39 -11.85
N PRO A 76 -1.91 -14.68 -11.62
CA PRO A 76 -2.50 -15.65 -12.55
C PRO A 76 -4.00 -15.94 -12.32
N CYS A 77 -4.70 -15.19 -11.47
CA CYS A 77 -6.09 -15.54 -11.12
C CYS A 77 -7.16 -15.05 -12.10
N GLY A 78 -6.83 -14.11 -13.01
CA GLY A 78 -7.74 -13.57 -14.03
C GLY A 78 -8.81 -12.61 -13.51
N HIS A 79 -8.88 -12.35 -12.20
CA HIS A 79 -9.88 -11.45 -11.64
C HIS A 79 -9.64 -10.00 -12.07
N THR A 80 -10.73 -9.34 -12.47
CA THR A 80 -10.70 -8.02 -13.11
C THR A 80 -11.18 -6.90 -12.20
N PHE A 81 -10.46 -5.79 -12.20
CA PHE A 81 -10.79 -4.56 -11.46
C PHE A 81 -10.51 -3.32 -12.33
N CYS A 82 -10.88 -2.13 -11.86
CA CYS A 82 -10.46 -0.91 -12.55
C CYS A 82 -8.93 -0.69 -12.41
N ARG A 83 -8.34 0.05 -13.35
CA ARG A 83 -6.88 0.30 -13.38
C ARG A 83 -6.34 0.91 -12.08
N VAL A 84 -7.10 1.81 -11.45
CA VAL A 84 -6.72 2.47 -10.19
C VAL A 84 -6.72 1.49 -9.01
N CYS A 85 -7.84 0.78 -8.78
CA CYS A 85 -7.94 -0.17 -7.68
C CYS A 85 -6.97 -1.34 -7.83
N SER A 86 -6.68 -1.78 -9.06
CA SER A 86 -5.71 -2.85 -9.31
C SER A 86 -4.32 -2.48 -8.80
N ARG A 87 -3.85 -1.26 -9.10
CA ARG A 87 -2.56 -0.76 -8.63
C ARG A 87 -2.53 -0.60 -7.11
N GLU A 88 -3.61 -0.07 -6.54
CA GLU A 88 -3.71 0.10 -5.08
C GLU A 88 -3.69 -1.24 -4.33
N LEU A 89 -4.44 -2.24 -4.83
CA LEU A 89 -4.47 -3.58 -4.26
C LEU A 89 -3.09 -4.27 -4.34
N TRP A 90 -2.38 -4.11 -5.44
CA TRP A 90 -1.05 -4.66 -5.59
C TRP A 90 -0.05 -4.06 -4.60
N LEU A 91 -0.08 -2.74 -4.42
CA LEU A 91 0.83 -2.04 -3.50
C LEU A 91 0.49 -2.25 -2.01
N LYS A 92 -0.80 -2.25 -1.65
CA LYS A 92 -1.23 -2.32 -0.24
C LYS A 92 -1.41 -3.74 0.28
N ARG A 93 -1.88 -4.67 -0.56
CA ARG A 93 -2.32 -6.01 -0.13
C ARG A 93 -1.56 -7.14 -0.81
N GLY A 94 -1.10 -6.95 -2.04
CA GLY A 94 -0.38 -7.95 -2.84
C GLY A 94 -1.20 -9.21 -3.20
N THR A 95 -2.50 -9.23 -2.87
CA THR A 95 -3.38 -10.40 -3.03
C THR A 95 -4.72 -10.00 -3.64
N CYS A 96 -5.28 -10.88 -4.47
CA CYS A 96 -6.58 -10.69 -5.08
C CYS A 96 -7.70 -10.73 -4.02
N PRO A 97 -8.62 -9.76 -3.97
CA PRO A 97 -9.70 -9.73 -2.97
C PRO A 97 -10.78 -10.81 -3.19
N LEU A 98 -10.85 -11.41 -4.38
CA LEU A 98 -11.87 -12.41 -4.71
C LEU A 98 -11.43 -13.83 -4.41
N CYS A 99 -10.14 -14.15 -4.57
CA CYS A 99 -9.63 -15.51 -4.39
C CYS A 99 -8.40 -15.62 -3.49
N ASN A 100 -7.95 -14.50 -2.90
CA ASN A 100 -6.80 -14.40 -2.01
C ASN A 100 -5.46 -14.89 -2.59
N ARG A 101 -5.37 -15.08 -3.91
CA ARG A 101 -4.12 -15.45 -4.61
C ARG A 101 -3.18 -14.25 -4.72
N SER A 102 -1.87 -14.47 -4.62
CA SER A 102 -0.86 -13.43 -4.85
C SER A 102 -0.96 -12.84 -6.25
N ILE A 103 -0.78 -11.52 -6.33
CA ILE A 103 -0.75 -10.77 -7.59
C ILE A 103 0.70 -10.78 -8.08
N LEU A 104 0.98 -11.54 -9.13
CA LEU A 104 2.31 -11.60 -9.73
C LEU A 104 2.50 -10.50 -10.78
N ASP A 105 1.45 -10.24 -11.57
CA ASP A 105 1.46 -9.21 -12.59
C ASP A 105 0.03 -8.64 -12.80
N ILE A 106 -0.04 -7.48 -13.45
CA ILE A 106 -1.29 -6.79 -13.78
C ILE A 106 -1.37 -6.61 -15.30
N LEU A 107 -2.30 -7.31 -15.93
CA LEU A 107 -2.58 -7.15 -17.36
C LEU A 107 -3.63 -6.05 -17.57
N HIS A 108 -3.30 -4.99 -18.30
CA HIS A 108 -4.27 -3.97 -18.71
C HIS A 108 -5.02 -4.45 -19.96
N ILE A 109 -6.34 -4.56 -19.88
CA ILE A 109 -7.17 -5.21 -20.92
C ILE A 109 -8.00 -4.25 -21.78
N PHE A 110 -8.02 -2.94 -21.50
CA PHE A 110 -8.68 -1.90 -22.29
C PHE A 110 -8.05 -0.55 -22.00
#